data_AF-A0A8J7WG98-F1
#
_entry.id   AF-A0A8J7WG98-F1
#
_cell.length_a   1.000
_cell.length_b   1.000
_cell.length_c   1.000
_cell.angle_alpha   90.00
_cell.angle_beta   90.00
_cell.angle_gamma   90.00
#
_symmetry.space_group_name_H-M   'P 1'
#
loop_
_entity.id
_entity.type
_entity.pdbx_description
1 polymer ?
#
loop_
_entity_poly.entity_id
_entity_poly.type
_entity_poly.pdbx_seq_one_letter_code
_entity_poly.pdbx_strand_id
1 'polypeptide(L)'
;MIRAAVLWLVLSGAAMAQGFPTLHDVSGVSAGDVLNVRDAPSVSGTIIGALAPDATDIEVVERQGNWGRLNSGEGSGWASLTYMAQQPGAGTPPVPRRCFGTEPFWTLTLGEAASRLDRLGEAEIPYGPPTILPASGRLDRAGLLLDGAGTLDAVYAAGICSDGMSDRLFGIGIDLILRLEGQGPVVLSGCCTLAGN
;
A
#
# COMPACT_ATOMS: atom_id res chain seq x y z
N MET A 1 -3.24 50.09 -37.69
CA MET A 1 -2.23 49.05 -37.36
C MET A 1 -2.60 48.45 -36.01
N ILE A 2 -3.38 47.36 -35.99
CA ILE A 2 -3.89 46.75 -34.76
C ILE A 2 -2.87 45.70 -34.30
N ARG A 3 -2.25 45.95 -33.13
CA ARG A 3 -1.32 45.02 -32.49
C ARG A 3 -2.14 43.89 -31.83
N ALA A 4 -2.08 42.69 -32.40
CA ALA A 4 -2.62 41.49 -31.77
C ALA A 4 -1.71 41.06 -30.61
N ALA A 5 -2.22 41.15 -29.38
CA ALA A 5 -1.58 40.58 -28.21
C ALA A 5 -1.88 39.08 -28.15
N VAL A 6 -0.85 38.25 -28.26
CA VAL A 6 -0.96 36.79 -28.10
C VAL A 6 -0.96 36.47 -26.61
N LEU A 7 -2.12 36.08 -26.09
CA LEU A 7 -2.31 35.63 -24.71
C LEU A 7 -1.86 34.16 -24.62
N TRP A 8 -0.75 33.90 -23.93
CA TRP A 8 -0.27 32.54 -23.65
C TRP A 8 -1.16 31.91 -22.58
N LEU A 9 -2.08 31.02 -23.00
CA LEU A 9 -2.76 30.12 -22.07
C LEU A 9 -1.75 29.10 -21.54
N VAL A 10 -1.31 29.29 -20.29
CA VAL A 10 -0.62 28.26 -19.54
C VAL A 10 -1.65 27.17 -19.24
N LEU A 11 -1.59 26.04 -19.97
CA LEU A 11 -2.28 24.82 -19.58
C LEU A 11 -1.62 24.31 -18.30
N SER A 12 -2.12 24.76 -17.16
CA SER A 12 -1.87 24.11 -15.88
C SER A 12 -2.50 22.73 -15.93
N GLY A 13 -1.73 21.74 -16.40
CA GLY A 13 -2.11 20.34 -16.26
C GLY A 13 -2.35 20.08 -14.78
N ALA A 14 -3.58 19.69 -14.42
CA ALA A 14 -3.85 19.20 -13.08
C ALA A 14 -2.88 18.05 -12.82
N ALA A 15 -1.91 18.26 -11.92
CA ALA A 15 -1.14 17.17 -11.37
C ALA A 15 -2.14 16.28 -10.65
N MET A 16 -2.55 15.19 -11.31
CA MET A 16 -3.27 14.11 -10.67
C MET A 16 -2.39 13.70 -9.50
N ALA A 17 -2.85 13.92 -8.27
CA ALA A 17 -2.19 13.39 -7.10
C ALA A 17 -2.16 11.87 -7.30
N GLN A 18 -0.98 11.33 -7.60
CA GLN A 18 -0.80 9.89 -7.81
C GLN A 18 -1.20 9.21 -6.51
N GLY A 19 -2.23 8.35 -6.54
CA GLY A 19 -2.67 7.61 -5.37
C GLY A 19 -1.59 6.63 -4.96
N PHE A 20 -1.19 6.64 -3.69
CA PHE A 20 -0.29 5.65 -3.09
C PHE A 20 -1.10 4.79 -2.11
N PRO A 21 -0.67 3.54 -1.83
CA PRO A 21 0.52 2.87 -2.34
C PRO A 21 0.37 2.37 -3.78
N THR A 22 1.50 2.05 -4.40
CA THR A 22 1.59 1.45 -5.75
C THR A 22 2.70 0.41 -5.78
N LEU A 23 2.57 -0.60 -6.65
CA LEU A 23 3.62 -1.57 -6.91
C LEU A 23 4.52 -1.09 -8.06
N HIS A 24 5.80 -1.41 -7.97
CA HIS A 24 6.82 -1.04 -8.95
C HIS A 24 7.80 -2.19 -9.15
N ASP A 25 8.35 -2.27 -10.35
CA ASP A 25 9.45 -3.17 -10.68
C ASP A 25 10.72 -2.34 -10.89
N VAL A 26 11.87 -2.85 -10.45
CA VAL A 26 13.15 -2.23 -10.76
C VAL A 26 13.39 -2.31 -12.26
N SER A 27 13.86 -1.20 -12.85
CA SER A 27 14.13 -1.10 -14.28
C SER A 27 15.33 -0.20 -14.57
N GLY A 28 16.03 -0.48 -15.67
CA GLY A 28 17.18 0.33 -16.08
C GLY A 28 18.45 0.17 -15.23
N VAL A 29 18.51 -0.85 -14.36
CA VAL A 29 19.70 -1.23 -13.58
C VAL A 29 20.39 -2.39 -14.29
N SER A 30 21.72 -2.37 -14.39
CA SER A 30 22.49 -3.44 -15.04
C SER A 30 22.55 -4.69 -14.17
N ALA A 31 22.63 -5.89 -14.76
CA ALA A 31 22.62 -7.18 -14.06
C ALA A 31 23.75 -7.40 -13.03
N GLY A 32 24.81 -6.58 -13.06
CA GLY A 32 25.91 -6.60 -12.07
C GLY A 32 25.89 -5.43 -11.08
N ASP A 33 24.80 -4.68 -11.02
CA ASP A 33 24.62 -3.51 -10.17
C ASP A 33 23.37 -3.65 -9.29
N VAL A 34 23.05 -2.64 -8.48
CA VAL A 34 21.86 -2.61 -7.61
C VAL A 34 21.24 -1.23 -7.56
N LEU A 35 19.94 -1.17 -7.27
CA LEU A 35 19.28 0.08 -6.91
C LEU A 35 19.42 0.33 -5.41
N ASN A 36 20.18 1.35 -5.02
CA ASN A 36 20.38 1.70 -3.62
C ASN A 36 19.10 2.24 -2.97
N VAL A 37 18.81 1.74 -1.77
CA VAL A 37 17.80 2.29 -0.85
C VAL A 37 18.52 3.16 0.18
N ARG A 38 18.04 4.39 0.37
CA ARG A 38 18.68 5.41 1.20
C ARG A 38 17.82 5.88 2.36
N ASP A 39 18.43 6.39 3.42
CA ASP A 39 17.74 6.96 4.59
C ASP A 39 17.00 8.28 4.28
N ALA A 40 17.45 9.01 3.26
CA ALA A 40 16.87 10.26 2.81
C ALA A 40 16.63 10.25 1.29
N PRO A 41 15.67 11.03 0.77
CA PRO A 41 15.39 11.16 -0.65
C PRO A 41 16.43 12.07 -1.33
N SER A 42 17.69 11.63 -1.29
CA SER A 42 18.83 12.34 -1.83
C SER A 42 19.94 11.36 -2.23
N VAL A 43 20.69 11.69 -3.28
CA VAL A 43 21.89 10.94 -3.68
C VAL A 43 22.98 10.98 -2.62
N SER A 44 22.93 11.96 -1.70
CA SER A 44 23.83 12.08 -0.55
C SER A 44 23.35 11.33 0.69
N GLY A 45 22.15 10.74 0.68
CA GLY A 45 21.64 9.94 1.81
C GLY A 45 22.47 8.67 2.02
N THR A 46 22.53 8.17 3.25
CA THR A 46 23.23 6.94 3.59
C THR A 46 22.55 5.75 2.92
N ILE A 47 23.32 4.83 2.33
CA ILE A 47 22.78 3.59 1.77
C ILE A 47 22.45 2.66 2.95
N ILE A 48 21.18 2.27 3.07
CA ILE A 48 20.66 1.40 4.14
C ILE A 48 20.14 0.06 3.61
N GLY A 49 20.08 -0.09 2.29
CA GLY A 49 19.64 -1.30 1.62
C GLY A 49 19.86 -1.23 0.12
N ALA A 50 19.50 -2.30 -0.57
CA ALA A 50 19.62 -2.40 -2.02
C ALA A 50 18.51 -3.29 -2.59
N LEU A 51 18.03 -2.96 -3.78
CA LEU A 51 17.12 -3.77 -4.56
C LEU A 51 17.89 -4.40 -5.73
N ALA A 52 17.59 -5.66 -6.01
CA ALA A 52 18.15 -6.36 -7.18
C ALA A 52 17.64 -5.71 -8.49
N PRO A 53 18.42 -5.80 -9.58
CA PRO A 53 18.03 -5.23 -10.88
C PRO A 53 16.70 -5.75 -11.45
N ASP A 54 16.27 -6.94 -11.03
CA ASP A 54 15.07 -7.66 -11.44
C ASP A 54 14.02 -7.75 -10.32
N ALA A 55 14.17 -6.98 -9.24
CA ALA A 55 13.21 -7.00 -8.14
C ALA A 55 11.84 -6.45 -8.60
N THR A 56 10.78 -7.22 -8.34
CA THR A 56 9.38 -6.89 -8.68
C THR A 56 8.55 -6.64 -7.43
N ASP A 57 7.33 -6.13 -7.62
CA ASP A 57 6.33 -5.96 -6.56
C ASP A 57 6.79 -5.09 -5.38
N ILE A 58 7.63 -4.09 -5.69
CA ILE A 58 8.13 -3.13 -4.71
C ILE A 58 7.04 -2.12 -4.40
N GLU A 59 6.49 -2.21 -3.20
CA GLU A 59 5.48 -1.26 -2.73
C GLU A 59 6.10 0.08 -2.38
N VAL A 60 5.70 1.12 -3.12
CA VAL A 60 6.00 2.51 -2.83
C VAL A 60 4.78 3.14 -2.16
N VAL A 61 4.98 3.69 -0.97
CA VAL A 61 3.91 4.24 -0.11
C VAL A 61 3.83 5.77 -0.13
N GLU A 62 4.89 6.43 -0.59
CA GLU A 62 4.98 7.89 -0.66
C GLU A 62 5.98 8.31 -1.73
N ARG A 63 5.81 9.51 -2.29
CA ARG A 63 6.76 10.12 -3.22
C ARG A 63 7.20 11.50 -2.76
N GLN A 64 8.51 11.75 -2.83
CA GLN A 64 9.09 13.08 -2.69
C GLN A 64 10.01 13.38 -3.88
N GLY A 65 9.56 14.27 -4.77
CA GLY A 65 10.29 14.57 -6.01
C GLY A 65 10.40 13.33 -6.90
N ASN A 66 11.61 12.82 -7.10
CA ASN A 66 11.88 11.59 -7.85
C ASN A 66 12.24 10.40 -6.94
N TRP A 67 11.89 10.46 -5.66
CA TRP A 67 12.17 9.42 -4.68
C TRP A 67 10.87 8.77 -4.23
N GLY A 68 10.87 7.44 -4.19
CA GLY A 68 9.78 6.63 -3.67
C GLY A 68 10.17 6.06 -2.31
N ARG A 69 9.30 6.23 -1.31
CA ARG A 69 9.47 5.62 0.01
C ARG A 69 8.94 4.20 -0.02
N LEU A 70 9.74 3.26 0.48
CA LEU A 70 9.46 1.82 0.51
C LEU A 70 9.98 1.21 1.81
N ASN A 71 9.51 0.03 2.17
CA ASN A 71 10.02 -0.71 3.32
C ASN A 71 11.27 -1.53 2.98
N SER A 72 12.26 -1.53 3.86
CA SER A 72 13.52 -2.26 3.74
C SER A 72 13.96 -2.74 5.12
N GLY A 73 13.95 -4.06 5.35
CA GLY A 73 14.16 -4.64 6.67
C GLY A 73 13.06 -4.21 7.65
N GLU A 74 13.47 -3.77 8.85
CA GLU A 74 12.57 -3.30 9.92
C GLU A 74 12.25 -1.80 9.84
N GLY A 75 12.59 -1.13 8.73
CA GLY A 75 12.36 0.30 8.55
C GLY A 75 11.88 0.68 7.15
N SER A 76 11.75 1.98 6.92
CA SER A 76 11.52 2.56 5.60
C SER A 76 12.74 3.30 5.05
N GLY A 77 12.87 3.32 3.73
CA GLY A 77 13.90 4.04 3.00
C GLY A 77 13.39 4.60 1.68
N TRP A 78 14.30 5.20 0.92
CA TRP A 78 14.00 5.90 -0.33
C TRP A 78 14.83 5.34 -1.49
N ALA A 79 14.18 5.01 -2.59
CA ALA A 79 14.82 4.66 -3.85
C ALA A 79 14.46 5.65 -4.96
N SER A 80 15.34 5.81 -5.93
CA SER A 80 15.10 6.70 -7.07
C SER A 80 14.07 6.08 -8.03
N LEU A 81 12.96 6.78 -8.23
CA LEU A 81 11.89 6.38 -9.16
C LEU A 81 12.33 6.40 -10.62
N THR A 82 13.50 6.98 -10.95
CA THR A 82 14.07 6.84 -12.30
C THR A 82 14.36 5.39 -12.67
N TYR A 83 14.65 4.54 -11.68
CA TYR A 83 14.98 3.14 -11.87
C TYR A 83 13.82 2.22 -11.44
N MET A 84 12.60 2.74 -11.44
CA MET A 84 11.40 2.00 -11.02
C MET A 84 10.28 2.23 -12.04
N ALA A 85 9.71 1.13 -12.52
CA ALA A 85 8.56 1.14 -13.41
C ALA A 85 7.32 0.79 -12.61
N GLN A 86 6.36 1.73 -12.53
CA GLN A 86 5.11 1.49 -11.83
C GLN A 86 4.30 0.40 -12.55
N GLN A 87 3.85 -0.60 -11.80
CA GLN A 87 2.91 -1.60 -12.30
C GLN A 87 1.52 -0.97 -12.53
N PRO A 88 0.77 -1.42 -13.55
CA PRO A 88 -0.59 -0.96 -13.77
C PRO A 88 -1.54 -1.47 -12.66
N GLY A 89 -2.65 -0.78 -12.46
CA GLY A 89 -3.84 -1.44 -11.90
C GLY A 89 -3.98 -1.47 -10.37
N ALA A 90 -3.38 -0.54 -9.63
CA ALA A 90 -3.61 -0.50 -8.18
C ALA A 90 -5.09 -0.19 -7.83
N GLY A 91 -5.80 0.60 -8.62
CA GLY A 91 -7.16 1.09 -8.29
C GLY A 91 -7.13 2.26 -7.30
N THR A 92 -8.27 2.90 -7.07
CA THR A 92 -8.37 4.08 -6.17
C THR A 92 -9.59 3.92 -5.23
N PRO A 93 -9.40 3.58 -3.93
CA PRO A 93 -8.11 3.24 -3.31
C PRO A 93 -7.63 1.86 -3.76
N PRO A 94 -6.34 1.55 -3.59
CA PRO A 94 -5.84 0.25 -3.97
C PRO A 94 -6.32 -0.86 -3.03
N VAL A 95 -6.68 -2.01 -3.58
CA VAL A 95 -7.20 -3.14 -2.80
C VAL A 95 -6.03 -3.86 -2.13
N PRO A 96 -5.99 -3.95 -0.78
CA PRO A 96 -4.91 -4.64 -0.09
C PRO A 96 -4.92 -6.14 -0.38
N ARG A 97 -3.74 -6.77 -0.32
CA ARG A 97 -3.57 -8.23 -0.40
C ARG A 97 -3.38 -8.86 0.96
N ARG A 98 -2.72 -8.14 1.87
CA ARG A 98 -2.54 -8.56 3.26
C ARG A 98 -2.72 -7.39 4.20
N CYS A 99 -3.46 -7.60 5.29
CA CYS A 99 -3.61 -6.66 6.38
C CYS A 99 -3.21 -7.33 7.69
N PHE A 100 -2.71 -6.58 8.65
CA PHE A 100 -2.20 -7.12 9.89
C PHE A 100 -2.22 -6.08 11.00
N GLY A 101 -2.28 -6.56 12.25
CA GLY A 101 -2.10 -5.76 13.45
C GLY A 101 -1.15 -6.46 14.41
N THR A 102 -0.54 -5.67 15.28
CA THR A 102 0.52 -6.10 16.19
C THR A 102 -0.01 -6.41 17.59
N GLU A 103 -1.08 -5.78 18.05
CA GLU A 103 -1.70 -6.10 19.34
C GLU A 103 -3.24 -5.95 19.28
N PRO A 104 -4.01 -7.05 19.37
CA PRO A 104 -3.54 -8.43 19.29
C PRO A 104 -2.87 -8.72 17.93
N PHE A 105 -2.02 -9.75 17.86
CA PHE A 105 -1.42 -10.17 16.59
C PHE A 105 -2.48 -10.86 15.71
N TRP A 106 -2.71 -10.31 14.52
CA TRP A 106 -3.61 -10.89 13.53
C TRP A 106 -3.12 -10.61 12.11
N THR A 107 -3.50 -11.47 11.17
CA THR A 107 -3.22 -11.31 9.74
C THR A 107 -4.43 -11.70 8.93
N LEU A 108 -4.95 -10.77 8.15
CA LEU A 108 -5.97 -11.01 7.14
C LEU A 108 -5.29 -11.12 5.77
N THR A 109 -5.40 -12.27 5.12
CA THR A 109 -4.95 -12.45 3.73
C THR A 109 -6.14 -12.51 2.80
N LEU A 110 -6.13 -11.65 1.78
CA LEU A 110 -7.21 -11.47 0.82
C LEU A 110 -6.83 -12.15 -0.50
N GLY A 111 -7.62 -13.14 -0.90
CA GLY A 111 -7.44 -13.86 -2.16
C GLY A 111 -8.65 -13.71 -3.07
N GLU A 112 -8.44 -13.98 -4.37
CA GLU A 112 -9.51 -13.87 -5.38
C GLU A 112 -10.60 -14.92 -5.22
N ALA A 113 -10.26 -16.10 -4.72
CA ALA A 113 -11.19 -17.21 -4.51
C ALA A 113 -11.59 -17.39 -3.04
N ALA A 114 -10.67 -17.08 -2.12
CA ALA A 114 -10.86 -17.25 -0.69
C ALA A 114 -9.95 -16.30 0.09
N SER A 115 -10.41 -15.89 1.26
CA SER A 115 -9.65 -15.10 2.22
C SER A 115 -9.51 -15.87 3.53
N ARG A 116 -8.57 -15.47 4.37
CA ARG A 116 -8.35 -16.11 5.67
C ARG A 116 -7.87 -15.12 6.71
N LEU A 117 -8.32 -15.30 7.94
CA LEU A 117 -7.88 -14.56 9.11
C LEU A 117 -7.12 -15.49 10.04
N ASP A 118 -5.87 -15.16 10.29
CA ASP A 118 -5.02 -15.76 11.33
C ASP A 118 -5.01 -14.84 12.54
N ARG A 119 -5.20 -15.41 13.73
CA ARG A 119 -5.02 -14.76 15.03
C ARG A 119 -4.09 -15.62 15.84
N LEU A 120 -3.05 -15.00 16.41
CA LEU A 120 -2.01 -15.72 17.12
C LEU A 120 -2.59 -16.57 18.26
N GLY A 121 -2.37 -17.88 18.19
CA GLY A 121 -2.83 -18.83 19.21
C GLY A 121 -4.26 -19.36 18.98
N GLU A 122 -4.89 -19.04 17.85
CA GLU A 122 -6.23 -19.50 17.48
C GLU A 122 -6.21 -20.29 16.17
N ALA A 123 -7.31 -20.98 15.88
CA ALA A 123 -7.48 -21.65 14.59
C ALA A 123 -7.70 -20.60 13.48
N GLU A 124 -7.10 -20.82 12.32
CA GLU A 124 -7.33 -19.99 11.13
C GLU A 124 -8.81 -20.01 10.73
N ILE A 125 -9.34 -18.83 10.40
CA ILE A 125 -10.75 -18.64 10.06
C ILE A 125 -10.87 -18.42 8.54
N PRO A 126 -11.51 -19.34 7.80
CA PRO A 126 -11.69 -19.20 6.36
C PRO A 126 -12.89 -18.31 6.03
N TYR A 127 -12.73 -17.52 4.97
CA TYR A 127 -13.76 -16.69 4.37
C TYR A 127 -13.81 -16.90 2.85
N GLY A 128 -14.93 -16.50 2.26
CA GLY A 128 -15.07 -16.37 0.82
C GLY A 128 -14.20 -15.24 0.23
N PRO A 129 -14.37 -14.96 -1.07
CA PRO A 129 -13.69 -13.85 -1.72
C PRO A 129 -14.18 -12.49 -1.17
N PRO A 130 -13.32 -11.46 -1.16
CA PRO A 130 -13.70 -10.14 -0.66
C PRO A 130 -14.70 -9.44 -1.57
N THR A 131 -15.72 -8.84 -0.96
CA THR A 131 -16.56 -7.85 -1.64
C THR A 131 -16.05 -6.46 -1.31
N ILE A 132 -15.60 -5.72 -2.34
CA ILE A 132 -15.12 -4.34 -2.20
C ILE A 132 -16.24 -3.37 -2.50
N LEU A 133 -16.49 -2.45 -1.58
CA LEU A 133 -17.54 -1.43 -1.68
C LEU A 133 -16.89 -0.04 -1.79
N PRO A 134 -16.97 0.64 -2.95
CA PRO A 134 -16.43 2.00 -3.07
C PRO A 134 -17.18 2.95 -2.13
N ALA A 135 -16.44 3.83 -1.44
CA ALA A 135 -17.07 4.80 -0.56
C ALA A 135 -17.74 5.94 -1.36
N SER A 136 -18.91 6.36 -0.91
CA SER A 136 -19.59 7.53 -1.48
C SER A 136 -18.83 8.81 -1.11
N GLY A 137 -18.48 9.61 -2.11
CA GLY A 137 -17.84 10.92 -1.92
C GLY A 137 -16.38 10.89 -1.47
N ARG A 138 -15.74 9.73 -1.36
CA ARG A 138 -14.34 9.56 -0.92
C ARG A 138 -13.63 8.50 -1.74
N LEU A 139 -12.58 8.88 -2.47
CA LEU A 139 -11.80 7.99 -3.32
C LEU A 139 -10.62 7.33 -2.58
N ASP A 140 -10.31 7.80 -1.38
CA ASP A 140 -9.19 7.30 -0.57
C ASP A 140 -9.56 6.08 0.28
N ARG A 141 -10.82 5.62 0.26
CA ARG A 141 -11.31 4.56 1.15
C ARG A 141 -12.39 3.69 0.52
N ALA A 142 -12.48 2.47 0.99
CA ALA A 142 -13.52 1.53 0.58
C ALA A 142 -13.90 0.61 1.75
N GLY A 143 -15.11 0.07 1.67
CA GLY A 143 -15.54 -1.03 2.51
C GLY A 143 -15.01 -2.36 1.95
N LEU A 144 -14.77 -3.31 2.85
CA LEU A 144 -14.41 -4.69 2.54
C LEU A 144 -15.30 -5.60 3.37
N LEU A 145 -16.04 -6.49 2.72
CA LEU A 145 -16.91 -7.46 3.38
C LEU A 145 -16.43 -8.88 3.08
N LEU A 146 -16.44 -9.72 4.11
CA LEU A 146 -16.11 -11.14 4.04
C LEU A 146 -17.17 -11.96 4.78
N ASP A 147 -17.75 -12.90 4.05
CA ASP A 147 -18.68 -13.91 4.55
C ASP A 147 -18.01 -15.28 4.64
N GLY A 148 -18.41 -16.12 5.60
CA GLY A 148 -17.83 -17.45 5.80
C GLY A 148 -18.21 -18.05 7.15
N ALA A 149 -17.20 -18.45 7.93
CA ALA A 149 -17.37 -18.94 9.31
C ALA A 149 -17.87 -17.87 10.32
N GLY A 150 -18.07 -16.63 9.85
CA GLY A 150 -18.62 -15.49 10.55
C GLY A 150 -18.80 -14.33 9.56
N THR A 151 -18.99 -13.11 10.07
CA THR A 151 -18.90 -11.89 9.24
C THR A 151 -17.69 -11.06 9.64
N LEU A 152 -16.99 -10.52 8.65
CA LEU A 152 -15.95 -9.53 8.83
C LEU A 152 -16.26 -8.35 7.91
N ASP A 153 -16.56 -7.21 8.53
CA ASP A 153 -16.79 -5.95 7.82
C ASP A 153 -15.61 -5.03 8.13
N ALA A 154 -15.03 -4.39 7.12
CA ALA A 154 -13.91 -3.48 7.31
C ALA A 154 -14.07 -2.21 6.50
N VAL A 155 -13.41 -1.15 6.96
CA VAL A 155 -13.11 0.04 6.17
C VAL A 155 -11.60 0.16 6.10
N TYR A 156 -11.07 0.22 4.89
CA TYR A 156 -9.66 0.51 4.66
C TYR A 156 -9.50 1.83 3.90
N ALA A 157 -8.39 2.51 4.14
CA ALA A 157 -8.08 3.78 3.52
C ALA A 157 -6.61 3.90 3.14
N ALA A 158 -6.36 4.47 1.96
CA ALA A 158 -5.04 4.89 1.53
C ALA A 158 -4.52 6.03 2.42
N GLY A 159 -3.32 5.87 2.95
CA GLY A 159 -2.67 6.79 3.87
C GLY A 159 -1.55 6.11 4.65
N ILE A 160 -0.55 6.88 5.07
CA ILE A 160 0.57 6.35 5.85
C ILE A 160 0.04 5.72 7.16
N CYS A 161 0.46 4.48 7.39
CA CYS A 161 0.11 3.67 8.55
C CYS A 161 1.40 3.11 9.16
N SER A 162 1.49 3.16 10.49
CA SER A 162 2.57 2.51 11.26
C SER A 162 1.96 1.37 12.06
N ASP A 163 2.69 0.25 12.12
CA ASP A 163 2.32 -0.92 12.91
C ASP A 163 2.62 -0.76 14.41
N GLY A 164 3.23 0.37 14.81
CA GLY A 164 3.58 0.68 16.20
C GLY A 164 4.73 -0.15 16.79
N MET A 165 5.31 -1.08 16.03
CA MET A 165 6.33 -2.02 16.50
C MET A 165 7.65 -1.93 15.72
N SER A 166 7.60 -1.44 14.48
CA SER A 166 8.76 -1.25 13.61
C SER A 166 8.85 0.19 13.10
N ASP A 167 9.97 0.52 12.47
CA ASP A 167 10.15 1.81 11.78
C ASP A 167 9.57 1.76 10.34
N ARG A 168 8.78 0.74 10.01
CA ARG A 168 8.15 0.57 8.70
C ARG A 168 6.91 1.46 8.58
N LEU A 169 6.69 1.94 7.37
CA LEU A 169 5.51 2.71 7.00
C LEU A 169 4.79 2.00 5.87
N PHE A 170 3.50 1.77 6.06
CA PHE A 170 2.59 1.14 5.11
C PHE A 170 1.69 2.18 4.49
N GLY A 171 1.19 1.91 3.28
CA GLY A 171 0.36 2.88 2.55
C GLY A 171 -1.14 2.78 2.82
N ILE A 172 -1.60 1.81 3.63
CA ILE A 172 -3.02 1.57 3.87
C ILE A 172 -3.24 1.28 5.36
N GLY A 173 -4.22 1.95 5.95
CA GLY A 173 -4.78 1.60 7.26
C GLY A 173 -6.12 0.87 7.11
N ILE A 174 -6.45 0.02 8.07
CA ILE A 174 -7.73 -0.73 8.11
C ILE A 174 -8.28 -0.80 9.53
N ASP A 175 -9.59 -0.68 9.63
CA ASP A 175 -10.38 -1.00 10.82
C ASP A 175 -11.44 -2.03 10.43
N LEU A 176 -11.51 -3.15 11.16
CA LEU A 176 -12.46 -4.23 10.90
C LEU A 176 -13.26 -4.61 12.14
N ILE A 177 -14.50 -5.02 11.92
CA ILE A 177 -15.43 -5.58 12.91
C ILE A 177 -15.59 -7.06 12.59
N LEU A 178 -15.06 -7.89 13.48
CA LEU A 178 -15.16 -9.33 13.42
C LEU A 178 -16.35 -9.82 14.26
N ARG A 179 -17.24 -10.60 13.65
CA ARG A 179 -18.36 -11.25 14.35
C ARG A 179 -18.30 -12.76 14.12
N LEU A 180 -17.98 -13.48 15.18
CA LEU A 180 -17.92 -14.94 15.19
C LEU A 180 -19.08 -15.52 16.01
N GLU A 181 -19.54 -16.70 15.63
CA GLU A 181 -20.61 -17.39 16.35
C GLU A 181 -20.19 -17.70 17.80
N GLY A 182 -21.07 -17.42 18.75
CA GLY A 182 -20.81 -17.66 20.17
C GLY A 182 -19.82 -16.69 20.84
N GLN A 183 -19.34 -15.66 20.13
CA GLN A 183 -18.46 -14.62 20.67
C GLN A 183 -19.07 -13.22 20.50
N GLY A 184 -18.64 -12.27 21.33
CA GLY A 184 -18.96 -10.85 21.13
C GLY A 184 -18.21 -10.28 19.92
N PRO A 185 -18.73 -9.20 19.30
CA PRO A 185 -18.01 -8.52 18.22
C PRO A 185 -16.69 -7.94 18.73
N VAL A 186 -15.65 -8.06 17.91
CA VAL A 186 -14.31 -7.52 18.19
C VAL A 186 -13.92 -6.55 17.09
N VAL A 187 -13.30 -5.43 17.47
CA VAL A 187 -12.70 -4.49 16.53
C VAL A 187 -11.21 -4.76 16.46
N LEU A 188 -10.67 -4.90 15.26
CA LEU A 188 -9.23 -4.98 15.01
C LEU A 188 -8.82 -3.82 14.10
N SER A 189 -7.71 -3.17 14.45
CA SER A 189 -7.11 -2.09 13.65
C SER A 189 -5.70 -2.49 13.25
N GLY A 190 -5.26 -2.01 12.09
CA GLY A 190 -3.95 -2.39 11.56
C GLY A 190 -3.58 -1.69 10.28
N CYS A 191 -2.48 -2.15 9.68
CA CYS A 191 -2.00 -1.68 8.39
C CYS A 191 -2.19 -2.76 7.32
N CYS A 192 -2.12 -2.36 6.05
CA CYS A 192 -2.13 -3.28 4.93
C CYS A 192 -1.03 -3.02 3.91
N THR A 193 -0.76 -4.03 3.11
CA THR A 193 0.15 -4.04 1.97
C THR A 193 -0.52 -4.64 0.73
N LEU A 194 -0.13 -4.14 -0.43
CA LEU A 194 -0.41 -4.66 -1.76
C LEU A 194 0.48 -5.87 -2.09
N ALA A 195 1.65 -5.99 -1.47
CA ALA A 195 2.54 -7.12 -1.70
C ALA A 195 1.94 -8.40 -1.10
N GLY A 196 1.88 -9.46 -1.91
CA GLY A 196 1.29 -10.75 -1.52
C GLY A 196 2.24 -11.71 -0.80
N ASN A 197 3.52 -11.37 -0.70
CA ASN A 197 4.59 -12.29 -0.28
C ASN A 197 4.95 -12.16 1.21
#